data_AF-A0A535MJ15-F1
#
_entry.id   AF-A0A535MJ15-F1
#
_cell.length_a   1.000
_cell.length_b   1.000
_cell.length_c   1.000
_cell.angle_alpha   90.00
_cell.angle_beta   90.00
_cell.angle_gamma   90.00
#
_symmetry.space_group_name_H-M   'P 1'
#
loop_
_entity.id
_entity.type
_entity.pdbx_description
1 polymer ?
#
loop_
_entity_poly.entity_id
_entity_poly.type
_entity_poly.pdbx_seq_one_letter_code
_entity_poly.pdbx_strand_id
1 'polypeptide(L)'
;MAGPVDLSPLQRELDALRRQLCHCDNAGTCLGCQGVEMLRQQAQMVVSAATQPVLLQVAQEAQARELMAQIQQLQEQLMKDPDAMRALEDLMRHFQPPPPAEDH
;
A
#
# COMPACT_ATOMS: atom_id res chain seq x y z
N MET A 1 -4.60 8.17 -12.06
CA MET A 1 -3.34 8.50 -11.36
C MET A 1 -3.66 9.62 -10.40
N ALA A 2 -3.49 9.44 -9.09
CA ALA A 2 -3.70 10.51 -8.13
C ALA A 2 -2.67 11.61 -8.42
N GLY A 3 -3.13 12.72 -9.00
CA GLY A 3 -2.29 13.88 -9.20
C GLY A 3 -1.82 14.45 -7.86
N PRO A 4 -0.81 15.34 -7.86
CA PRO A 4 -0.42 16.04 -6.65
C PRO A 4 -1.66 16.69 -6.00
N VAL A 5 -1.86 16.48 -4.70
CA VAL A 5 -2.99 17.07 -3.97
C VAL A 5 -2.80 18.59 -3.94
N ASP A 6 -3.74 19.32 -4.51
CA ASP A 6 -3.71 20.79 -4.51
C ASP A 6 -4.14 21.34 -3.14
N LEU A 7 -3.20 21.99 -2.45
CA LEU A 7 -3.42 22.64 -1.16
C LEU A 7 -3.78 24.12 -1.28
N SER A 8 -3.82 24.69 -2.49
CA SER A 8 -4.10 26.10 -2.73
C SER A 8 -5.43 26.59 -2.12
N PRO A 9 -6.55 25.83 -2.18
CA PRO A 9 -7.80 26.23 -1.51
C PRO A 9 -7.66 26.33 0.01
N LEU A 10 -7.00 25.34 0.63
CA LEU A 10 -6.77 25.33 2.08
C LEU A 10 -5.85 26.48 2.50
N GLN A 11 -4.81 26.77 1.73
CA GLN A 11 -3.90 27.87 2.00
C GLN A 11 -4.64 29.21 2.03
N ARG A 12 -5.59 29.43 1.11
CA ARG A 12 -6.44 30.63 1.05
C ARG A 12 -7.34 30.77 2.27
N GLU A 13 -7.96 29.69 2.73
CA GLU A 13 -8.77 29.70 3.95
C GLU A 13 -7.92 29.98 5.19
N LEU A 14 -6.72 29.39 5.26
CA LEU A 14 -5.76 29.65 6.33
C LEU A 14 -5.27 31.11 6.31
N ASP A 15 -5.12 31.73 5.14
CA ASP A 15 -4.83 33.16 5.03
C ASP A 15 -5.99 34.04 5.50
N ALA A 16 -7.23 33.65 5.17
CA ALA A 16 -8.42 34.34 5.66
C ALA A 16 -8.54 34.24 7.19
N LEU A 17 -8.28 33.05 7.75
CA LEU A 17 -8.26 32.81 9.18
C LEU A 17 -7.15 33.60 9.88
N ARG A 18 -5.95 33.64 9.30
CA ARG A 18 -4.84 34.44 9.81
C ARG A 18 -5.22 35.91 9.93
N ARG A 19 -5.94 36.48 8.96
CA ARG A 19 -6.40 37.88 9.03
C ARG A 19 -7.36 38.13 10.20
N GLN A 20 -8.13 37.14 10.61
CA GLN A 20 -9.06 37.24 11.74
C GLN A 20 -8.38 37.05 13.10
N LEU A 21 -7.31 36.25 13.16
CA LEU A 21 -6.64 35.86 14.40
C LEU A 21 -5.31 36.60 14.67
N CYS A 22 -4.79 37.35 13.70
CA CYS A 22 -3.50 38.03 13.83
C CYS A 22 -3.60 39.27 14.74
N HIS A 23 -2.67 39.35 15.70
CA HIS A 23 -2.51 40.49 16.60
C HIS A 23 -1.10 41.09 16.55
N CYS A 24 -0.26 40.64 15.61
CA CYS A 24 1.15 41.07 15.49
C CYS A 24 1.45 41.78 14.16
N ASP A 25 0.44 42.38 13.53
CA ASP A 25 0.58 43.06 12.22
C ASP A 25 1.35 42.22 11.18
N ASN A 26 0.97 40.94 11.07
CA ASN A 26 1.61 39.97 10.17
C ASN A 26 3.10 39.68 10.41
N ALA A 27 3.68 40.12 11.53
CA ALA A 27 5.07 39.81 11.90
C ALA A 27 5.31 38.32 12.21
N GLY A 28 4.25 37.50 12.33
CA GLY A 28 4.36 36.06 12.56
C GLY A 28 4.61 35.65 14.02
N THR A 29 4.62 36.59 14.95
CA THR A 29 5.02 36.36 16.35
C THR A 29 3.85 36.05 17.28
N CYS A 30 2.60 36.35 16.91
CA CYS A 30 1.43 36.05 17.74
C CYS A 30 0.96 34.60 17.60
N LEU A 31 0.26 34.10 18.62
CA LEU A 31 -0.32 32.74 18.62
C LEU A 31 -1.23 32.48 17.42
N GLY A 32 -2.02 33.48 16.98
CA GLY A 32 -2.85 33.35 15.78
C GLY A 32 -2.06 33.05 14.50
N CYS A 33 -0.89 33.69 14.32
CA CYS A 33 -0.02 33.41 13.18
C CYS A 33 0.65 32.04 13.32
N GLN A 34 1.19 31.73 14.50
CA GLN A 34 1.86 30.45 14.75
C GLN A 34 0.92 29.26 14.61
N GLY A 35 -0.32 29.38 15.10
CA GLY A 35 -1.35 28.35 14.98
C GLY A 35 -1.75 28.09 13.52
N VAL A 36 -1.88 29.15 12.71
CA VAL A 36 -2.13 28.99 11.27
C VAL A 36 -0.96 28.32 10.55
N GLU A 37 0.28 28.71 10.86
CA GLU A 37 1.48 28.04 10.31
C GLU A 37 1.54 26.55 10.70
N MET A 38 1.19 26.22 11.95
CA MET A 38 1.09 24.84 12.40
C MET A 38 0.07 24.04 11.57
N LEU A 39 -1.11 24.60 11.30
CA LEU A 39 -2.14 23.96 10.47
C LEU A 39 -1.66 23.74 9.03
N ARG A 40 -0.89 24.69 8.46
CA ARG A 40 -0.25 24.52 7.13
C ARG A 40 0.70 23.33 7.12
N GLN A 41 1.56 23.25 8.13
CA GLN A 41 2.52 22.16 8.27
C GLN A 41 1.81 20.81 8.42
N GLN A 42 0.76 20.73 9.24
CA GLN A 42 -0.03 19.51 9.42
C GLN A 42 -0.71 19.07 8.11
N ALA A 43 -1.28 20.00 7.35
CA ALA A 43 -1.90 19.67 6.07
C ALA A 43 -0.90 19.08 5.06
N GLN A 44 0.30 19.67 4.98
CA GLN A 44 1.38 19.14 4.15
C GLN A 44 1.79 17.73 4.58
N MET A 45 1.86 17.48 5.89
CA MET A 45 2.17 16.15 6.45
C MET A 45 1.10 15.11 6.12
N VAL A 46 -0.19 15.47 6.17
CA VAL A 46 -1.28 14.54 5.82
C VAL A 46 -1.22 14.19 4.33
N VAL A 47 -1.02 15.18 3.47
CA VAL A 47 -0.85 14.95 2.03
C VAL A 47 0.36 14.07 1.75
N SER A 48 1.50 14.34 2.39
CA SER A 48 2.71 13.54 2.20
C SER A 48 2.53 12.10 2.70
N ALA A 49 1.82 11.89 3.80
CA ALA A 49 1.49 10.55 4.31
C ALA A 49 0.52 9.80 3.37
N ALA A 50 -0.46 10.50 2.80
CA ALA A 50 -1.39 9.91 1.83
C ALA A 50 -0.75 9.63 0.46
N THR A 51 0.32 10.37 0.11
CA THR A 51 1.11 10.15 -1.12
C THR A 51 2.29 9.21 -0.94
N GLN A 52 2.64 8.86 0.31
CA GLN A 52 3.58 7.76 0.59
C GLN A 52 2.93 6.43 0.16
N PRO A 53 3.61 5.60 -0.66
CA PRO A 53 3.02 4.45 -1.30
C PRO A 53 2.87 3.28 -0.32
N VAL A 54 1.87 3.33 0.55
CA VAL A 54 1.34 2.15 1.27
C VAL A 54 0.76 1.12 0.27
N LEU A 55 0.49 1.54 -0.97
CA LEU A 55 -0.04 0.71 -2.06
C LEU A 55 0.87 -0.46 -2.47
N LEU A 56 2.19 -0.38 -2.27
CA LEU A 56 3.06 -1.51 -2.63
C LEU A 56 2.88 -2.69 -1.66
N GLN A 57 2.60 -2.43 -0.38
CA GLN A 57 2.37 -3.46 0.63
C GLN A 57 1.00 -4.12 0.45
N VAL A 58 -0.05 -3.33 0.21
CA VAL A 58 -1.41 -3.88 0.00
C VAL A 58 -1.51 -4.66 -1.32
N ALA A 59 -0.79 -4.24 -2.38
CA ALA A 59 -0.77 -4.98 -3.63
C ALA A 59 -0.07 -6.35 -3.51
N GLN A 60 0.99 -6.44 -2.71
CA GLN A 60 1.67 -7.72 -2.42
C GLN A 60 0.78 -8.64 -1.57
N GLU A 61 0.11 -8.11 -0.56
CA GLU A 61 -0.84 -8.89 0.25
C GLU A 61 -2.02 -9.41 -0.58
N ALA A 62 -2.55 -8.62 -1.51
CA ALA A 62 -3.63 -9.04 -2.40
C ALA A 62 -3.19 -10.14 -3.39
N GLN A 63 -2.01 -10.01 -3.99
CA GLN A 63 -1.46 -11.04 -4.88
C GLN A 63 -1.20 -12.35 -4.13
N ALA A 64 -0.70 -12.30 -2.90
CA ALA A 64 -0.50 -13.48 -2.06
C ALA A 64 -1.84 -14.19 -1.74
N ARG A 65 -2.91 -13.42 -1.47
CA ARG A 65 -4.24 -13.99 -1.24
C ARG A 65 -4.83 -14.64 -2.48
N GLU A 66 -4.68 -14.02 -3.65
CA GLU A 66 -5.16 -14.57 -4.93
C GLU A 66 -4.42 -15.86 -5.30
N LEU A 67 -3.10 -15.90 -5.06
CA LEU A 67 -2.31 -17.11 -5.28
C LEU A 67 -2.78 -18.24 -4.35
N MET A 68 -3.03 -17.95 -3.07
CA MET A 68 -3.56 -18.96 -2.14
C MET A 68 -4.95 -19.45 -2.53
N ALA A 69 -5.82 -18.60 -3.05
CA ALA A 69 -7.14 -19.00 -3.53
C ALA A 69 -7.06 -19.94 -4.75
N GLN A 70 -6.18 -19.65 -5.71
CA GLN A 70 -5.95 -20.52 -6.87
C GLN A 70 -5.38 -21.88 -6.47
N ILE A 71 -4.48 -21.93 -5.48
CA ILE A 71 -3.93 -23.18 -4.94
C ILE A 71 -5.04 -24.01 -4.29
N GLN A 72 -5.94 -23.40 -3.52
CA GLN A 72 -7.07 -24.10 -2.91
C GLN A 72 -8.04 -24.65 -3.97
N GLN A 73 -8.36 -23.87 -5.00
CA GLN A 73 -9.23 -24.33 -6.08
C GLN A 73 -8.60 -25.47 -6.88
N LEU A 74 -7.30 -25.41 -7.14
CA LEU A 74 -6.56 -26.51 -7.77
C LEU A 74 -6.58 -27.77 -6.89
N GLN A 75 -6.38 -27.61 -5.58
CA GLN A 75 -6.50 -28.71 -4.62
C GLN A 75 -7.90 -29.34 -4.65
N GLU A 76 -8.96 -28.54 -4.68
CA GLU A 76 -10.33 -29.04 -4.76
C GLU A 76 -10.62 -29.77 -6.08
N GLN A 77 -10.08 -29.28 -7.20
CA GLN A 77 -10.23 -29.96 -8.49
C GLN A 77 -9.45 -31.27 -8.53
N LEU A 78 -8.23 -31.29 -7.98
CA LEU A 78 -7.43 -32.52 -7.83
C LEU A 78 -8.11 -33.54 -6.90
N MET A 79 -8.76 -33.09 -5.83
CA MET A 79 -9.50 -33.99 -4.94
C MET A 79 -10.77 -34.56 -5.60
N LYS A 80 -11.36 -33.84 -6.56
CA LYS A 80 -12.53 -34.29 -7.31
C LYS A 80 -12.18 -35.21 -8.48
N ASP A 81 -10.94 -35.18 -8.95
CA ASP A 81 -10.45 -36.00 -10.07
C ASP A 81 -9.22 -36.85 -9.67
N PRO A 82 -9.42 -38.11 -9.23
CA PRO A 82 -8.34 -38.99 -8.79
C PRO A 82 -7.40 -39.42 -9.92
N ASP A 83 -7.82 -39.32 -11.19
CA ASP A 83 -6.97 -39.63 -12.34
C ASP A 83 -6.07 -38.43 -12.70
N ALA A 84 -6.55 -37.20 -12.47
CA ALA A 84 -5.70 -36.00 -12.56
C ALA A 84 -4.57 -35.99 -11.51
N MET A 85 -4.84 -36.49 -10.30
CA MET A 85 -3.81 -36.71 -9.27
C MET A 85 -2.72 -37.68 -9.73
N ARG A 86 -3.10 -38.80 -10.37
CA ARG A 86 -2.14 -39.78 -10.91
C ARG A 86 -1.30 -39.21 -12.05
N ALA A 87 -1.92 -38.46 -12.96
CA ALA A 87 -1.21 -37.81 -14.05
C ALA A 87 -0.20 -36.76 -13.54
N LEU A 88 -0.54 -36.01 -12.48
CA LEU A 88 0.37 -35.06 -11.87
C LEU A 88 1.53 -35.77 -11.14
N GLU A 89 1.26 -36.89 -10.46
CA GLU A 89 2.29 -37.70 -9.81
C GLU A 89 3.27 -38.30 -10.82
N ASP A 90 2.78 -38.82 -11.96
CA ASP A 90 3.62 -39.32 -13.05
C ASP A 90 4.47 -38.20 -13.67
N LEU A 91 3.89 -37.00 -13.84
CA LEU A 91 4.62 -35.83 -14.33
C LEU A 91 5.74 -35.44 -13.35
N MET A 92 5.44 -35.36 -12.05
CA MET A 92 6.43 -35.06 -11.00
C MET A 92 7.54 -36.11 -10.94
N ARG A 93 7.21 -37.39 -11.16
CA ARG A 93 8.19 -38.47 -11.21
C ARG A 93 9.14 -38.34 -12.40
N HIS A 94 8.65 -37.79 -13.52
CA HIS A 94 9.47 -37.52 -14.70
C HIS A 94 10.39 -36.30 -14.52
N PHE A 95 9.94 -35.31 -13.76
CA PHE A 95 10.73 -34.10 -13.44
C PHE A 95 11.56 -34.23 -12.16
N GLN A 96 11.50 -35.36 -11.45
CA GLN A 96 12.31 -35.60 -10.25
C GLN A 96 13.78 -35.81 -10.68
N PRO A 97 14.74 -35.00 -10.18
CA PRO A 97 16.14 -35.24 -10.46
C PRO A 97 16.54 -36.63 -9.92
N PRO A 98 17.44 -37.36 -10.59
CA PRO A 98 17.85 -38.68 -10.14
C PRO A 98 18.37 -38.58 -8.70
N PRO A 99 18.07 -39.56 -7.82
CA PRO A 99 18.58 -39.54 -6.47
C PRO A 99 20.12 -39.41 -6.50
N PRO A 100 20.73 -38.65 -5.57
CA PRO A 100 22.18 -38.56 -5.51
C PRO A 100 22.75 -39.96 -5.38
N ALA A 101 23.67 -40.31 -6.28
CA ALA A 101 24.33 -41.61 -6.27
C ALA A 101 24.95 -41.83 -4.88
N GLU A 102 24.51 -42.89 -4.21
CA GLU A 102 25.16 -43.39 -3.01
C GLU A 102 26.55 -43.89 -3.42
N ASP A 103 27.57 -43.06 -3.16
CA ASP A 103 28.98 -43.46 -3.17
C ASP A 103 29.21 -44.38 -1.95
N HIS A 104 29.81 -45.55 -2.20
CA HIS A 104 29.98 -46.68 -1.28
C HIS A 104 30.64 -46.36 0.07
#